data_AF-A0A449A5X0-F1
#
_entry.id   AF-A0A449A5X0-F1
#
_cell.length_a   1.000
_cell.length_b   1.000
_cell.length_c   1.000
_cell.angle_alpha   90.00
_cell.angle_beta   90.00
_cell.angle_gamma   90.00
#
_symmetry.space_group_name_H-M   'P 1'
#
loop_
_entity.id
_entity.type
_entity.pdbx_description
1 polymer ?
#
loop_
_entity_poly.entity_id
_entity_poly.type
_entity_poly.pdbx_seq_one_letter_code
_entity_poly.pdbx_strand_id
1 'polypeptide(L)'
;MNNTKQEIILKTEEQILKIRKKYFISKWIFLFVSVSLILMTAFNGLLSAYAISKNPNIQTVWLFVAIAFITAIMTFLTSVLTLFSFSKKRDENKERIDFLTEKIEKLTTTPSKVDEDELVLYLSSVNKDE
;
A
#
# COMPACT_ATOMS: atom_id res chain seq x y z
N MET A 1 13.14 31.49 -27.10
CA MET A 1 11.99 30.62 -26.76
C MET A 1 12.35 29.37 -25.91
N ASN A 2 13.64 29.07 -25.67
CA ASN A 2 14.06 27.85 -24.95
C ASN A 2 14.06 27.99 -23.41
N ASN A 3 14.28 29.20 -22.88
CA ASN A 3 14.39 29.44 -21.43
C ASN A 3 13.08 29.20 -20.67
N THR A 4 11.93 29.48 -21.27
CA THR A 4 10.62 29.33 -20.61
C THR A 4 10.25 27.86 -20.40
N LYS A 5 10.60 26.98 -21.36
CA LYS A 5 10.37 25.52 -21.21
C LYS A 5 11.23 24.92 -20.10
N GLN A 6 12.51 25.31 -20.01
CA GLN A 6 13.41 24.82 -18.97
C GLN A 6 12.96 25.26 -17.56
N GLU A 7 12.45 26.48 -17.40
CA GLU A 7 11.95 26.97 -16.11
C GLU A 7 10.71 26.19 -15.62
N ILE A 8 9.82 25.81 -16.55
CA ILE A 8 8.63 25.02 -16.24
C ILE A 8 9.01 23.60 -15.82
N ILE A 9 9.99 22.99 -16.49
CA ILE A 9 10.50 21.66 -16.15
C ILE A 9 11.08 21.65 -14.74
N LEU A 10 11.95 22.62 -14.42
CA LEU A 10 12.57 22.73 -13.09
C LEU A 10 11.53 22.93 -11.98
N LYS A 11 10.52 23.79 -12.20
CA LYS A 11 9.43 23.99 -11.23
C LYS A 11 8.60 22.72 -11.04
N THR A 12 8.39 21.96 -12.10
CA THR A 12 7.63 20.69 -12.05
C THR A 12 8.43 19.63 -11.30
N GLU A 13 9.73 19.50 -11.56
CA GLU A 13 10.62 18.59 -10.84
C GLU A 13 10.65 18.89 -9.34
N GLU A 14 10.73 20.15 -8.94
CA GLU A 14 10.68 20.53 -7.51
C GLU A 14 9.35 20.14 -6.85
N GLN A 15 8.21 20.32 -7.55
CA GLN A 15 6.90 19.93 -7.04
C GLN A 15 6.79 18.41 -6.89
N ILE A 16 7.25 17.66 -7.89
CA ILE A 16 7.31 16.19 -7.85
C ILE A 16 8.15 15.73 -6.66
N LEU A 17 9.32 16.36 -6.43
CA LEU A 17 10.23 15.99 -5.34
C LEU A 17 9.60 16.26 -3.96
N LYS A 18 8.86 17.37 -3.82
CA LYS A 18 8.09 17.70 -2.61
C LYS A 18 6.97 16.69 -2.35
N ILE A 19 6.22 16.31 -3.39
CA ILE A 19 5.14 15.32 -3.28
C ILE A 19 5.73 13.94 -2.93
N ARG A 20 6.81 13.52 -3.60
CA ARG A 20 7.48 12.24 -3.34
C ARG A 20 7.99 12.13 -1.91
N LYS A 21 8.58 13.20 -1.36
CA LYS A 21 9.01 13.23 0.05
C LYS A 21 7.83 13.09 1.02
N LYS A 22 6.73 13.81 0.79
CA LYS A 22 5.51 13.70 1.60
C LYS A 22 4.91 12.30 1.53
N TYR A 23 4.82 11.73 0.33
CA TYR A 23 4.34 10.37 0.11
C TYR A 23 5.20 9.35 0.86
N PHE A 24 6.52 9.47 0.79
CA PHE A 24 7.43 8.56 1.48
C PHE A 24 7.25 8.62 2.99
N ILE A 25 7.19 9.82 3.58
CA ILE A 25 6.94 10.00 5.02
C ILE A 25 5.58 9.42 5.41
N SER A 26 4.52 9.73 4.64
CA SER A 26 3.17 9.22 4.89
C SER A 26 3.13 7.69 4.83
N LYS A 27 3.79 7.08 3.85
CA LYS A 27 3.91 5.63 3.71
C LYS A 27 4.60 4.98 4.91
N TRP A 28 5.68 5.58 5.40
CA TRP A 28 6.39 5.08 6.58
C TRP A 28 5.56 5.22 7.86
N ILE A 29 4.89 6.34 8.06
CA ILE A 29 3.98 6.53 9.20
C ILE A 29 2.85 5.50 9.13
N PHE A 30 2.23 5.33 7.97
CA PHE A 30 1.17 4.34 7.77
C PHE A 30 1.64 2.92 8.08
N LEU A 31 2.83 2.55 7.60
CA LEU A 31 3.42 1.23 7.86
C LEU A 31 3.73 1.04 9.36
N PHE A 32 4.31 2.04 10.01
CA PHE A 32 4.61 2.01 11.44
C PHE A 32 3.34 1.88 12.30
N VAL A 33 2.30 2.65 11.98
CA VAL A 33 1.00 2.57 12.66
C VAL A 33 0.37 1.19 12.45
N SER A 34 0.41 0.66 11.24
CA SER A 34 -0.14 -0.66 10.92
C SER A 34 0.56 -1.77 11.71
N VAL A 35 1.90 -1.76 11.76
CA VAL A 35 2.68 -2.72 12.55
C VAL A 35 2.40 -2.56 14.06
N SER A 36 2.33 -1.33 14.55
CA SER A 36 2.00 -1.04 15.95
C SER A 36 0.61 -1.55 16.34
N LEU A 37 -0.37 -1.42 15.44
CA LEU A 37 -1.73 -1.92 15.64
C LEU A 37 -1.76 -3.46 15.74
N ILE A 38 -0.99 -4.14 14.87
CA ILE A 38 -0.85 -5.60 14.91
C ILE A 38 -0.23 -6.02 16.25
N LEU A 39 0.85 -5.35 16.68
CA LEU A 39 1.49 -5.62 17.97
C LEU A 39 0.54 -5.40 19.15
N MET A 40 -0.20 -4.29 19.17
CA MET A 40 -1.21 -4.02 20.20
C MET A 40 -2.29 -5.11 20.25
N THR A 41 -2.74 -5.58 19.10
CA THR A 41 -3.74 -6.66 19.02
C THR A 41 -3.19 -7.96 19.58
N ALA A 42 -1.94 -8.30 19.25
CA ALA A 42 -1.26 -9.47 19.78
C ALA A 42 -1.04 -9.37 21.31
N PHE A 43 -0.59 -8.22 21.82
CA PHE A 43 -0.44 -7.97 23.25
C PHE A 43 -1.78 -8.03 23.99
N ASN A 44 -2.86 -7.48 23.44
CA ASN A 44 -4.20 -7.57 24.03
C ASN A 44 -4.68 -9.02 24.12
N GLY A 45 -4.43 -9.84 23.10
CA GLY A 45 -4.70 -11.28 23.16
C GLY A 45 -3.88 -11.97 24.25
N LEU A 46 -2.58 -11.66 24.34
CA LEU A 46 -1.67 -12.23 25.33
C LEU A 46 -2.06 -11.85 26.77
N LEU A 47 -2.39 -10.58 27.00
CA LEU A 47 -2.84 -10.05 28.28
C LEU A 47 -4.19 -10.66 28.69
N SER A 48 -5.10 -10.85 27.73
CA SER A 48 -6.38 -11.52 27.98
C SER A 48 -6.16 -12.98 28.40
N ALA A 49 -5.29 -13.72 27.70
CA ALA A 49 -4.92 -15.08 28.06
C ALA A 49 -4.23 -15.16 29.43
N TYR A 50 -3.33 -14.23 29.74
CA TYR A 50 -2.67 -14.13 31.05
C TYR A 50 -3.68 -13.84 32.17
N ALA A 51 -4.62 -12.91 31.94
CA ALA A 51 -5.67 -12.60 32.89
C ALA A 51 -6.58 -13.81 33.15
N ILE A 52 -6.90 -14.61 32.12
CA ILE A 52 -7.63 -15.87 32.29
C ILE A 52 -6.87 -16.84 33.19
N SER A 53 -5.55 -16.95 33.02
CA SER A 53 -4.72 -17.91 33.77
C SER A 53 -4.49 -17.53 35.24
N LYS A 54 -4.44 -16.24 35.57
CA LYS A 54 -4.02 -15.74 36.90
C LYS A 54 -5.14 -15.16 37.75
N ASN A 55 -6.34 -14.95 37.20
CA ASN A 55 -7.37 -14.19 37.89
C ASN A 55 -8.37 -15.13 38.62
N PRO A 56 -8.53 -15.00 39.96
CA PRO A 56 -9.45 -15.84 40.73
C PRO A 56 -10.92 -15.48 40.53
N ASN A 57 -11.24 -14.34 39.91
CA ASN A 57 -12.62 -13.93 39.63
C ASN A 57 -13.11 -14.48 38.27
N ILE A 58 -14.00 -15.47 38.33
CA ILE A 58 -14.58 -16.17 37.17
C ILE A 58 -15.32 -15.21 36.21
N GLN A 59 -16.00 -14.16 36.71
CA GLN A 59 -16.74 -13.23 35.83
C GLN A 59 -15.80 -12.43 34.93
N THR A 60 -14.67 -11.99 35.48
CA THR A 60 -13.64 -11.25 34.73
C THR A 60 -12.94 -12.15 33.71
N VAL A 61 -12.71 -13.41 34.05
CA VAL A 61 -12.15 -14.42 33.13
C VAL A 61 -13.05 -14.59 31.91
N TRP A 62 -14.36 -14.75 32.10
CA TRP A 62 -15.33 -14.86 31.00
C TRP A 62 -15.32 -13.63 30.08
N LEU A 63 -15.17 -12.42 30.63
CA LEU A 63 -15.04 -11.19 29.84
C LEU A 63 -13.79 -11.23 28.95
N PHE A 64 -12.64 -11.63 29.49
CA PHE A 64 -11.39 -11.72 28.72
C PHE A 64 -11.43 -12.83 27.66
N VAL A 65 -12.10 -13.95 27.93
CA VAL A 65 -12.34 -15.01 26.92
C VAL A 65 -13.16 -14.46 25.76
N ALA A 66 -14.24 -13.72 26.04
CA ALA A 66 -15.08 -13.14 25.00
C ALA A 66 -14.29 -12.14 24.13
N ILE A 67 -13.47 -11.27 24.75
CA ILE A 67 -12.61 -10.32 24.04
C ILE A 67 -11.58 -11.05 23.16
N ALA A 68 -10.92 -12.08 23.69
CA ALA A 68 -9.96 -12.87 22.93
C ALA A 68 -10.60 -13.56 21.73
N PHE A 69 -11.81 -14.10 21.90
CA PHE A 69 -12.57 -14.74 20.82
C PHE A 69 -12.96 -13.76 19.70
N ILE A 70 -13.51 -12.59 20.08
CA ILE A 70 -13.84 -11.53 19.11
C ILE A 70 -12.59 -11.06 18.37
N THR A 71 -11.47 -10.89 19.09
CA THR A 71 -10.19 -10.47 18.51
C THR A 71 -9.70 -11.50 17.49
N ALA A 72 -9.76 -12.79 17.80
CA ALA A 72 -9.36 -13.85 16.88
C ALA A 72 -10.19 -13.85 15.58
N ILE A 73 -11.51 -13.66 15.68
CA ILE A 73 -12.40 -13.54 14.52
C ILE A 73 -12.04 -12.31 13.68
N MET A 74 -11.84 -11.15 14.32
CA MET A 74 -11.48 -9.92 13.62
C MET A 74 -10.14 -10.05 12.89
N THR A 75 -9.14 -10.67 13.52
CA THR A 75 -7.83 -10.95 12.90
C THR A 75 -7.98 -11.88 11.70
N PHE A 76 -8.80 -12.92 11.80
CA PHE A 76 -9.08 -13.83 10.69
C PHE A 76 -9.72 -13.11 9.50
N LEU A 77 -10.79 -12.33 9.73
CA LEU A 77 -11.45 -11.55 8.68
C LEU A 77 -10.51 -10.54 8.02
N THR A 78 -9.69 -9.86 8.83
CA THR A 78 -8.69 -8.90 8.32
C THR A 78 -7.64 -9.59 7.46
N SER A 79 -7.20 -10.79 7.84
CA SER A 79 -6.25 -11.59 7.05
C SER A 79 -6.84 -11.96 5.68
N VAL A 80 -8.10 -12.42 5.64
CA VAL A 80 -8.81 -12.75 4.39
C VAL A 80 -8.95 -11.51 3.48
N LEU A 81 -9.38 -10.38 4.03
CA LEU A 81 -9.48 -9.12 3.28
C LEU A 81 -8.13 -8.66 2.72
N THR A 82 -7.06 -8.85 3.50
CA THR A 82 -5.70 -8.53 3.08
C THR A 82 -5.24 -9.43 1.94
N LEU A 83 -5.55 -10.73 1.99
CA LEU A 83 -5.23 -11.68 0.92
C LEU A 83 -5.95 -11.31 -0.39
N PHE A 84 -7.24 -10.97 -0.34
CA PHE A 84 -7.97 -10.51 -1.52
C PHE A 84 -7.42 -9.21 -2.08
N SER A 85 -7.14 -8.24 -1.20
CA SER A 85 -6.53 -6.96 -1.60
C SER A 85 -5.15 -7.15 -2.23
N PHE A 86 -4.36 -8.10 -1.71
CA PHE A 86 -3.06 -8.46 -2.26
C PHE A 86 -3.19 -9.14 -3.62
N SER A 87 -4.15 -10.07 -3.79
CA SER A 87 -4.42 -10.70 -5.09
C SER A 87 -4.77 -9.66 -6.14
N LYS A 88 -5.67 -8.73 -5.83
CA LYS A 88 -6.05 -7.65 -6.74
C LYS A 88 -4.84 -6.79 -7.15
N LYS A 89 -4.05 -6.33 -6.18
CA LYS A 89 -2.83 -5.54 -6.47
C LYS A 89 -1.78 -6.31 -7.24
N ARG A 90 -1.67 -7.63 -7.01
CA ARG A 90 -0.76 -8.50 -7.76
C ARG A 90 -1.21 -8.58 -9.22
N ASP A 91 -2.50 -8.75 -9.46
CA ASP A 91 -3.04 -8.89 -10.81
C ASP A 91 -2.93 -7.57 -11.59
N GLU A 92 -3.22 -6.42 -10.95
CA GLU A 92 -2.98 -5.07 -11.51
C GLU A 92 -1.49 -4.83 -11.84
N ASN A 93 -0.58 -5.22 -10.94
CA ASN A 93 0.85 -5.07 -11.20
C ASN A 93 1.35 -6.01 -12.29
N LYS A 94 0.77 -7.21 -12.40
CA LYS A 94 1.11 -8.15 -13.47
C LYS A 94 0.69 -7.59 -14.82
N GLU A 95 -0.53 -7.05 -14.94
CA GLU A 95 -1.00 -6.38 -16.15
C GLU A 95 -0.08 -5.22 -16.57
N ARG A 96 0.36 -4.40 -15.61
CA ARG A 96 1.34 -3.33 -15.86
C ARG A 96 2.69 -3.87 -16.35
N ILE A 97 3.18 -4.96 -15.77
CA ILE A 97 4.46 -5.59 -16.18
C ILE A 97 4.34 -6.18 -17.59
N ASP A 98 3.27 -6.91 -17.87
CA ASP A 98 3.03 -7.55 -19.16
C ASP A 98 2.92 -6.48 -20.26
N PHE A 99 2.19 -5.38 -19.99
CA PHE A 99 2.10 -4.23 -20.89
C PHE A 99 3.46 -3.56 -21.16
N LEU A 100 4.25 -3.30 -20.12
CA LEU A 100 5.58 -2.69 -20.27
C LEU A 100 6.52 -3.60 -21.06
N THR A 101 6.43 -4.91 -20.84
CA THR A 101 7.23 -5.92 -21.55
C THR A 101 6.87 -5.96 -23.03
N GLU A 102 5.58 -6.00 -23.37
CA GLU A 102 5.10 -5.96 -24.76
C GLU A 102 5.54 -4.68 -25.47
N LYS A 103 5.51 -3.53 -24.77
CA LYS A 103 5.91 -2.25 -25.37
C LYS A 103 7.42 -2.14 -25.53
N ILE A 104 8.23 -2.64 -24.59
CA ILE A 104 9.68 -2.77 -24.76
C ILE A 104 9.99 -3.63 -25.98
N GLU A 105 9.31 -4.77 -26.15
CA GLU A 105 9.49 -5.66 -27.30
C GLU A 105 9.14 -4.97 -28.62
N LYS A 106 8.04 -4.22 -28.69
CA LYS A 106 7.69 -3.41 -29.88
C LYS A 106 8.74 -2.35 -30.20
N LEU A 107 9.33 -1.72 -29.18
CA LEU A 107 10.37 -0.71 -29.32
C LEU A 107 11.71 -1.30 -29.80
N THR A 108 12.07 -2.51 -29.38
CA THR A 108 13.27 -3.20 -29.89
C THR A 108 13.10 -3.77 -31.29
N THR A 109 11.87 -4.13 -31.68
CA THR A 109 11.61 -4.82 -32.97
C THR A 109 11.31 -3.86 -34.12
N THR A 110 10.73 -2.67 -33.85
CA THR A 110 10.47 -1.65 -34.88
C THR A 110 10.90 -0.26 -34.36
N PRO A 111 12.11 0.24 -34.70
CA PRO A 111 12.56 1.57 -34.32
C PRO A 111 11.89 2.62 -35.21
N SER A 112 10.58 2.81 -35.08
CA SER A 112 9.85 3.85 -35.79
C SER A 112 9.14 4.76 -34.80
N LYS A 113 9.64 6.00 -34.74
CA LYS A 113 9.12 7.21 -34.10
C LYS A 113 7.97 6.98 -33.13
N VAL A 114 8.37 6.78 -31.89
CA VAL A 114 7.49 6.88 -30.73
C VAL A 114 7.07 8.34 -30.59
N ASP A 115 5.76 8.59 -30.61
CA ASP A 115 5.22 9.91 -30.29
C ASP A 115 5.36 10.14 -28.77
N GLU A 116 6.31 11.00 -28.39
CA GLU A 116 6.58 11.32 -26.98
C GLU A 116 5.35 11.92 -26.28
N ASP A 117 4.50 12.63 -27.03
CA ASP A 117 3.28 13.25 -26.49
C ASP A 117 2.24 12.19 -26.10
N GLU A 118 2.13 11.10 -26.87
CA GLU A 118 1.27 9.95 -26.52
C GLU A 118 1.75 9.26 -25.24
N LEU A 119 3.07 9.14 -25.05
CA LEU A 119 3.64 8.53 -23.85
C LEU A 119 3.40 9.35 -22.58
N VAL A 120 3.54 10.67 -22.66
CA VAL A 120 3.30 11.57 -21.52
C VAL A 120 1.82 11.61 -21.14
N LEU A 121 0.92 11.59 -22.13
CA LEU A 121 -0.52 11.62 -21.90
C LEU A 121 -1.04 10.33 -21.26
N TYR A 122 -0.43 9.17 -21.57
CA TYR A 122 -0.81 7.88 -20.99
C TYR A 122 -0.13 7.56 -19.66
N LEU A 123 1.11 8.02 -19.43
CA LEU A 123 1.73 7.93 -18.10
C LEU A 123 1.00 8.79 -17.07
N SER A 124 0.42 9.91 -17.51
CA SER A 124 -0.41 10.77 -16.65
C SER A 124 -1.81 10.21 -16.39
N SER A 125 -2.33 9.30 -17.24
CA SER A 125 -3.60 8.59 -16.96
C SER A 125 -3.39 7.38 -16.05
N VAL A 126 -2.30 6.63 -16.19
CA VAL A 126 -1.96 5.50 -15.30
C VAL A 126 -1.73 5.93 -13.85
N ASN A 127 -1.36 7.19 -13.63
CA ASN A 127 -1.14 7.78 -12.30
C ASN A 127 -2.41 8.42 -11.69
N LYS A 128 -3.55 8.42 -12.40
CA LYS A 128 -4.83 9.01 -11.93
C LYS A 128 -5.74 8.04 -11.18
N ASP A 129 -5.44 6.75 -11.21
CA ASP A 129 -6.28 5.70 -10.61
C ASP A 129 -5.81 5.26 -9.20
N GLU A 130 -4.99 6.08 -8.52
CA GLU A 130 -4.72 5.97 -7.06
C GLU A 130 -5.61 6.92 -6.24
#